data_AF-A0A9D6GS54-F1
#
_entry.id   AF-A0A9D6GS54-F1
#
_cell.length_a   1.000
_cell.length_b   1.000
_cell.length_c   1.000
_cell.angle_alpha   90.00
_cell.angle_beta   90.00
_cell.angle_gamma   90.00
#
_symmetry.space_group_name_H-M   'P 1'
#
loop_
_entity.id
_entity.type
_entity.pdbx_description
1 polymer ?
#
loop_
_entity_poly.entity_id
_entity_poly.type
_entity_poly.pdbx_seq_one_letter_code
_entity_poly.pdbx_strand_id
1 'polypeptide(L)'
;MHLHKEIQKSRRQKSSYKDLQIVYLSEGVSAISKLYAGGTASSIAIKKALRALAVNKQINLDSFERWVVQNLPTHRGRATPKEGSRRIYRAQRVHNSGPFLRLPLNSLKIEKGELISVKFEKNQIVVQKEQQ
;
A
#
# COMPACT_ATOMS: atom_id res chain seq x y z
N MET A 1 31.62 28.25 17.21
CA MET A 1 30.60 27.42 17.90
C MET A 1 29.42 27.22 16.97
N HIS A 2 29.35 26.08 16.28
CA HIS A 2 28.21 25.72 15.43
C HIS A 2 27.36 24.68 16.16
N LEU A 3 26.18 25.09 16.63
CA LEU A 3 25.18 24.19 17.18
C LEU A 3 24.58 23.34 16.05
N HIS A 4 24.98 22.07 15.98
CA HIS A 4 24.21 21.04 15.30
C HIS A 4 22.93 20.79 16.10
N LYS A 5 21.78 21.31 15.60
CA LYS A 5 20.47 20.82 16.05
C LYS A 5 20.23 19.47 15.39
N GLU A 6 20.46 18.39 16.13
CA GLU A 6 19.94 17.07 15.79
C GLU A 6 18.40 17.13 15.78
N ILE A 7 17.83 17.12 14.58
CA ILE A 7 16.40 16.87 14.39
C ILE A 7 16.17 15.38 14.67
N GLN A 8 15.89 15.04 15.93
CA GLN A 8 15.35 13.72 16.26
C GLN A 8 14.02 13.55 15.53
N LYS A 9 14.00 12.78 14.43
CA LYS A 9 12.77 12.34 13.77
C LYS A 9 12.01 11.42 14.73
N SER A 10 11.14 12.00 15.55
CA SER A 10 10.10 11.27 16.28
C SER A 10 9.35 10.37 15.31
N ARG A 11 9.42 9.04 15.52
CA ARG A 11 8.61 8.08 14.78
C ARG A 11 7.15 8.40 15.09
N ARG A 12 6.43 9.04 14.17
CA ARG A 12 4.98 9.26 14.28
C ARG A 12 4.31 7.93 14.64
N GLN A 13 3.80 7.82 15.86
CA GLN A 13 3.01 6.68 16.31
C GLN A 13 1.72 6.68 15.47
N LYS A 14 1.59 5.70 14.58
CA LYS A 14 0.38 5.54 13.77
C LYS A 14 -0.65 4.78 14.60
N SER A 15 -1.86 5.32 14.70
CA SER A 15 -2.98 4.68 15.38
C SER A 15 -3.28 3.31 14.77
N SER A 16 -3.51 2.32 15.63
CA SER A 16 -3.90 0.99 15.18
C SER A 16 -5.33 1.01 14.64
N TYR A 17 -5.69 0.02 13.83
CA TYR A 17 -7.07 -0.10 13.34
C TYR A 17 -8.05 -0.33 14.50
N LYS A 18 -7.65 -0.99 15.59
CA LYS A 18 -8.50 -1.21 16.77
C LYS A 18 -8.81 0.10 17.49
N ASP A 19 -7.81 0.96 17.66
CA ASP A 19 -7.99 2.28 18.28
C ASP A 19 -8.96 3.13 17.44
N LEU A 20 -8.84 3.05 16.11
CA LEU A 20 -9.76 3.73 15.19
C LEU A 20 -11.20 3.18 15.27
N GLN A 21 -11.39 1.90 15.58
CA GLN A 21 -12.73 1.36 15.83
C GLN A 21 -13.34 1.98 17.08
N ILE A 22 -12.58 2.04 18.17
CA ILE A 22 -13.03 2.63 19.44
C ILE A 22 -13.35 4.11 19.23
N VAL A 23 -12.45 4.86 18.61
CA VAL A 23 -12.65 6.29 18.32
C VAL A 23 -13.90 6.51 17.47
N TYR A 24 -14.12 5.70 16.43
CA TYR A 24 -15.34 5.83 15.63
C TYR A 24 -16.60 5.53 16.44
N LEU A 25 -16.60 4.48 17.28
CA LEU A 25 -17.76 4.12 18.08
C LEU A 25 -18.05 5.14 19.20
N SER A 26 -17.02 5.82 19.71
CA SER A 26 -17.16 6.81 20.78
C SER A 26 -17.46 8.23 20.27
N GLU A 27 -16.77 8.67 19.22
CA GLU A 27 -16.76 10.08 18.77
C GLU A 27 -17.19 10.25 17.29
N GLY A 28 -17.43 9.15 16.59
CA GLY A 28 -17.86 9.14 15.21
C GLY A 28 -16.80 9.56 14.20
N VAL A 29 -17.28 9.91 13.00
CA VAL A 29 -16.43 10.24 11.84
C VAL A 29 -15.57 11.49 12.06
N SER A 30 -16.04 12.43 12.87
CA SER A 30 -15.33 13.71 13.09
C SER A 30 -13.93 13.50 13.68
N ALA A 31 -13.81 12.60 14.65
CA ALA A 31 -12.54 12.25 15.27
C ALA A 31 -11.61 11.50 14.29
N ILE A 32 -12.16 10.58 13.50
CA ILE A 32 -11.41 9.88 12.44
C ILE A 32 -10.85 10.87 11.42
N SER A 33 -11.63 11.88 11.04
CA SER A 33 -11.19 12.92 10.10
C SER A 33 -10.03 13.74 10.67
N LYS A 34 -10.08 14.11 11.95
CA LYS A 34 -9.00 14.83 12.63
C LYS A 34 -7.71 14.00 12.70
N LEU A 35 -7.82 12.71 13.03
CA LEU A 35 -6.67 11.80 13.08
C LEU A 35 -6.06 11.56 11.69
N TYR A 36 -6.88 11.50 10.65
CA TYR A 36 -6.40 11.38 9.28
C TYR A 36 -5.67 12.66 8.82
N ALA A 37 -6.28 13.83 9.04
CA ALA A 37 -5.68 15.12 8.70
C ALA A 37 -4.38 15.38 9.48
N GLY A 38 -4.33 14.96 10.75
CA GLY A 38 -3.12 15.03 11.59
C GLY A 38 -2.02 14.02 11.22
N GLY A 39 -2.27 13.11 10.26
CA GLY A 39 -1.32 12.09 9.84
C GLY A 39 -1.03 11.01 10.89
N THR A 40 -1.85 10.93 11.94
CA THR A 40 -1.77 9.89 12.99
C THR A 40 -2.50 8.61 12.56
N ALA A 41 -3.51 8.73 11.69
CA ALA A 41 -4.19 7.61 11.07
C ALA A 41 -3.79 7.44 9.59
N SER A 42 -3.53 6.21 9.16
CA SER A 42 -3.29 5.90 7.74
C SER A 42 -4.58 5.45 7.04
N SER A 43 -4.72 5.74 5.74
CA SER A 43 -5.89 5.30 4.96
C SER A 43 -6.09 3.78 5.00
N ILE A 44 -5.00 3.00 5.09
CA ILE A 44 -5.03 1.54 5.23
C ILE A 44 -5.62 1.14 6.58
N ALA A 45 -5.17 1.76 7.68
CA ALA A 45 -5.68 1.48 9.01
C ALA A 45 -7.17 1.83 9.14
N ILE A 46 -7.59 2.96 8.57
CA ILE A 46 -9.00 3.38 8.58
C ILE A 46 -9.87 2.41 7.78
N LYS A 47 -9.45 2.02 6.57
CA LYS A 47 -10.19 1.03 5.77
C LYS A 47 -10.27 -0.33 6.47
N LYS A 48 -9.22 -0.72 7.20
CA LYS A 48 -9.22 -1.94 8.00
C LYS A 48 -10.19 -1.86 9.18
N ALA A 49 -10.25 -0.72 9.87
CA ALA A 49 -11.20 -0.47 10.95
C ALA A 49 -12.66 -0.57 10.46
N LEU A 50 -12.96 0.07 9.32
CA LEU A 50 -14.27 0.00 8.68
C LEU A 50 -14.66 -1.45 8.35
N ARG A 51 -13.79 -2.20 7.67
CA ARG A 51 -14.05 -3.61 7.31
C ARG A 51 -14.28 -4.49 8.54
N ALA A 52 -13.53 -4.25 9.62
CA ALA A 52 -13.67 -5.01 10.85
C ALA A 52 -14.99 -4.69 11.58
N LEU A 53 -15.44 -3.43 11.55
CA LEU A 53 -16.76 -3.05 12.08
C LEU A 53 -17.90 -3.58 11.23
N ALA A 54 -17.76 -3.61 9.90
CA ALA A 54 -18.78 -4.08 8.97
C ALA A 54 -19.15 -5.57 9.15
N VAL A 55 -18.31 -6.36 9.84
CA VAL A 55 -18.65 -7.73 10.24
C VAL A 55 -19.83 -7.74 11.23
N ASN A 56 -19.97 -6.70 12.06
CA ASN A 56 -21.06 -6.57 13.01
C ASN A 56 -22.24 -5.80 12.38
N LYS A 57 -23.28 -6.55 11.98
CA LYS A 57 -24.48 -6.01 11.32
C LYS A 57 -25.35 -5.11 12.20
N GLN A 58 -25.09 -5.01 13.50
CA GLN A 58 -25.86 -4.17 14.43
C GLN A 58 -25.36 -2.71 14.47
N ILE A 59 -24.21 -2.41 13.85
CA ILE A 59 -23.60 -1.08 13.88
C ILE A 59 -23.96 -0.36 12.57
N ASN A 60 -24.54 0.84 12.66
CA ASN A 60 -24.72 1.69 11.49
C ASN A 60 -23.37 2.33 11.11
N LEU A 61 -22.90 2.02 9.90
CA LEU A 61 -21.61 2.48 9.37
C LEU A 61 -21.75 3.44 8.18
N ASP A 62 -22.95 3.86 7.82
CA ASP A 62 -23.20 4.66 6.61
C ASP A 62 -22.36 5.92 6.56
N SER A 63 -22.27 6.63 7.69
CA SER A 63 -21.46 7.85 7.80
C SER A 63 -19.98 7.57 7.62
N PHE A 64 -19.50 6.45 8.16
CA PHE A 64 -18.10 6.04 8.04
C PHE A 64 -17.76 5.62 6.61
N GLU A 65 -18.62 4.82 5.99
CA GLU A 65 -18.46 4.37 4.61
C GLU A 65 -18.43 5.53 3.63
N ARG A 66 -19.40 6.45 3.72
CA ARG A 66 -19.45 7.66 2.88
C ARG A 66 -18.18 8.48 3.04
N TRP A 67 -17.74 8.69 4.28
CA TRP A 67 -16.53 9.45 4.53
C TRP A 67 -15.29 8.77 3.95
N VAL A 68 -15.16 7.45 4.10
CA VAL A 68 -14.03 6.68 3.54
C VAL A 68 -13.99 6.77 2.03
N VAL A 69 -15.14 6.67 1.35
CA VAL A 69 -15.24 6.76 -0.11
C VAL A 69 -14.87 8.16 -0.60
N GLN A 70 -15.32 9.21 0.12
CA GLN A 70 -15.07 10.60 -0.27
C GLN A 70 -13.63 11.06 0.01
N ASN A 71 -13.02 10.60 1.10
CA ASN A 71 -11.79 11.21 1.63
C ASN A 71 -10.54 10.34 1.51
N LEU A 72 -10.68 9.02 1.32
CA LEU A 72 -9.53 8.12 1.25
C LEU A 72 -9.20 7.73 -0.19
N PRO A 73 -7.93 7.79 -0.59
CA PRO A 73 -7.52 7.39 -1.93
C PRO A 73 -7.88 5.92 -2.17
N THR A 74 -8.58 5.65 -3.26
CA THR A 74 -8.83 4.29 -3.72
C THR A 74 -7.53 3.73 -4.27
N HIS A 75 -6.76 3.03 -3.43
CA HIS A 75 -5.68 2.17 -3.91
C HIS A 75 -6.30 1.02 -4.69
N ARG A 76 -6.69 1.26 -5.94
CA ARG A 76 -6.64 0.22 -6.96
C ARG A 76 -5.20 -0.27 -6.97
N GLY A 77 -4.98 -1.57 -7.14
CA GLY A 77 -3.65 -2.18 -7.06
C GLY A 77 -2.65 -1.54 -8.02
N ARG A 78 -1.45 -2.13 -8.13
CA ARG A 78 -0.49 -1.65 -9.15
C ARG A 78 -1.21 -1.58 -10.49
N ALA A 79 -1.19 -0.40 -11.12
CA ALA A 79 -1.85 -0.21 -12.41
C ALA A 79 -1.37 -1.31 -13.37
N THR A 80 -2.30 -1.90 -14.10
CA THR A 80 -1.95 -2.86 -15.17
C THR A 80 -0.94 -2.18 -16.10
N PRO A 81 0.20 -2.82 -16.41
CA PRO A 81 1.13 -2.29 -17.40
C PRO A 81 0.39 -2.04 -18.72
N LYS A 82 0.67 -0.89 -19.34
CA LYS A 82 0.17 -0.60 -20.69
C LYS A 82 1.11 -1.19 -21.72
N GLU A 83 0.60 -1.51 -22.89
CA GLU A 83 1.44 -1.80 -24.05
C GLU A 83 2.42 -0.63 -24.30
N GLY A 84 3.67 -0.96 -24.65
CA GLY A 84 4.78 -0.01 -24.81
C GLY A 84 5.43 0.43 -23.49
N SER A 85 4.84 0.12 -22.33
CA SER A 85 5.42 0.54 -21.04
C SER A 85 6.61 -0.34 -20.64
N ARG A 86 7.61 0.30 -20.02
CA ARG A 86 8.78 -0.35 -19.41
C ARG A 86 8.68 -0.21 -17.90
N ARG A 87 8.99 -1.28 -17.16
CA ARG A 87 9.05 -1.27 -15.69
C ARG A 87 10.30 -1.98 -15.21
N ILE A 88 10.91 -1.42 -14.18
CA ILE A 88 12.07 -2.01 -13.53
C ILE A 88 11.61 -2.74 -12.27
N TYR A 89 12.03 -3.99 -12.14
CA TYR A 89 11.75 -4.82 -10.98
C TYR A 89 13.04 -5.37 -10.40
N ARG A 90 12.99 -5.73 -9.12
CA ARG A 90 14.06 -6.47 -8.46
C ARG A 90 13.70 -7.95 -8.44
N ALA A 91 14.60 -8.81 -8.91
CA ALA A 91 14.41 -10.24 -8.91
C ALA A 91 14.26 -10.75 -7.47
N GLN A 92 13.19 -11.50 -7.19
CA GLN A 92 12.93 -12.07 -5.88
C GLN A 92 12.73 -13.58 -6.00
N ARG A 93 13.26 -14.32 -5.03
CA ARG A 93 12.95 -15.75 -4.88
C ARG A 93 11.57 -15.86 -4.27
N VAL A 94 10.62 -16.32 -5.05
CA VAL A 94 9.28 -16.67 -4.56
C VAL A 94 9.35 -18.07 -3.94
N HIS A 95 8.84 -18.21 -2.72
CA HIS A 95 8.50 -19.51 -2.16
C HIS A 95 7.20 -20.03 -2.82
N ASN A 96 6.60 -21.13 -2.36
CA ASN A 96 5.29 -21.62 -2.82
C ASN A 96 4.13 -20.63 -2.53
N SER A 97 4.21 -19.40 -3.04
CA SER A 97 3.25 -18.33 -2.81
C SER A 97 2.55 -17.96 -4.11
N GLY A 98 1.21 -18.01 -4.03
CA GLY A 98 0.22 -17.26 -4.82
C GLY A 98 0.16 -17.44 -6.34
N PRO A 99 -0.98 -17.06 -6.96
CA PRO A 99 -1.21 -17.07 -8.40
C PRO A 99 -0.62 -15.81 -9.06
N PHE A 100 0.69 -15.60 -8.96
CA PHE A 100 1.38 -14.53 -9.67
C PHE A 100 2.07 -15.09 -10.92
N LEU A 101 2.10 -14.30 -12.00
CA LEU A 101 2.90 -14.63 -13.19
C LEU A 101 4.37 -14.75 -12.77
N ARG A 102 4.97 -15.92 -13.00
CA ARG A 102 6.37 -16.22 -12.67
C ARG A 102 7.18 -16.20 -13.95
N LEU A 103 8.21 -15.37 -13.99
CA LEU A 103 9.16 -15.37 -15.10
C LEU A 103 10.29 -16.36 -14.77
N PRO A 104 10.68 -17.24 -15.71
CA PRO A 104 11.80 -18.17 -15.51
C PRO A 104 13.13 -17.43 -15.60
N LEU A 105 13.49 -16.71 -14.53
CA LEU A 105 14.69 -15.87 -14.47
C LEU A 105 16.01 -16.66 -14.58
N ASN A 106 16.01 -17.93 -14.18
CA ASN A 106 17.19 -18.80 -14.28
C ASN A 106 17.64 -18.99 -15.74
N SER A 107 16.69 -19.13 -16.68
CA SER A 107 16.98 -19.23 -18.12
C SER A 107 17.59 -17.94 -18.69
N LEU A 108 17.36 -16.82 -18.02
CA LEU A 108 17.91 -15.50 -18.35
C LEU A 108 19.21 -15.20 -17.58
N LYS A 109 19.75 -16.18 -16.84
CA LYS A 109 20.93 -16.06 -15.97
C LYS A 109 20.80 -14.91 -14.95
N ILE A 110 19.57 -14.60 -14.52
CA ILE A 110 19.28 -13.51 -13.58
C ILE A 110 19.25 -14.06 -12.15
N GLU A 111 20.03 -13.45 -11.26
CA GLU A 111 20.11 -13.84 -9.85
C GLU A 111 19.14 -13.06 -8.95
N LYS A 112 18.88 -13.59 -7.75
CA LYS A 112 18.07 -12.90 -6.74
C LYS A 112 18.71 -11.57 -6.40
N GLY A 113 17.92 -10.49 -6.44
CA GLY A 113 18.34 -9.16 -6.06
C GLY A 113 18.84 -8.30 -7.21
N GLU A 114 19.08 -8.88 -8.40
CA GLU A 114 19.39 -8.13 -9.62
C GLU A 114 18.18 -7.30 -10.09
N LEU A 115 18.47 -6.20 -10.78
CA LEU A 115 17.45 -5.36 -11.43
C LEU A 115 17.18 -5.89 -12.84
N ILE A 116 15.90 -5.96 -13.17
CA ILE A 116 15.41 -6.42 -14.47
C ILE A 116 14.51 -5.35 -15.05
N SER A 117 14.67 -5.09 -16.35
CA SER A 117 13.70 -4.33 -17.12
C SER A 117 12.72 -5.29 -17.78
N VAL A 118 11.44 -4.99 -17.62
CA VAL A 118 10.33 -5.70 -18.24
C VAL A 118 9.59 -4.72 -19.13
N LYS A 119 9.62 -4.97 -20.44
CA LYS A 119 8.88 -4.22 -21.44
C LYS A 119 7.66 -5.03 -21.86
N PHE A 120 6.50 -4.38 -21.86
CA PHE A 120 5.22 -4.98 -22.22
C PHE A 120 4.88 -4.58 -23.66
N GLU A 121 4.93 -5.53 -24.59
CA GLU A 121 4.56 -5.33 -25.99
C GLU A 121 3.24 -6.06 -26.30
N LYS A 122 2.63 -5.79 -27.46
CA LYS A 122 1.29 -6.28 -27.82
C LYS A 122 1.10 -7.79 -27.61
N ASN A 123 2.11 -8.57 -28.01
CA ASN A 123 2.06 -10.02 -28.06
C ASN A 123 3.15 -10.71 -27.23
N GLN A 124 4.02 -9.94 -26.55
CA GLN A 124 5.14 -10.50 -25.83
C GLN A 124 5.58 -9.63 -24.65
N ILE A 125 6.20 -10.26 -23.66
CA ILE A 125 6.88 -9.59 -22.56
C ILE A 125 8.37 -9.77 -22.76
N VAL A 126 9.09 -8.68 -22.97
CA VAL A 126 10.55 -8.69 -23.15
C VAL A 126 11.20 -8.41 -21.81
N VAL A 127 12.04 -9.34 -21.35
CA VAL A 127 12.75 -9.24 -20.07
C VAL A 127 14.24 -9.15 -20.34
N GLN A 128 14.88 -8.13 -19.80
CA GLN A 128 16.32 -7.89 -19.96
C GLN A 128 16.95 -7.59 -18.60
N LYS A 129 18.21 -7.98 -18.44
CA LYS A 129 19.03 -7.49 -17.32
C LYS A 129 19.19 -5.98 -17.47
N GLU A 130 18.94 -5.25 -16.39
CA GLU A 130 19.33 -3.85 -16.35
C GLU A 130 20.84 -3.81 -16.09
N GLN A 131 21.63 -3.43 -17.09
CA GLN A 131 23.03 -3.10 -16.87
C GLN A 131 23.08 -1.76 -16.13
N GLN A 132 23.75 -1.74 -14.98
CA GLN A 132 24.13 -0.49 -14.32
C GLN A 132 25.25 0.19 -15.10
#